data_AF-A0A8T5QQG1-F1
#
_entry.id   AF-A0A8T5QQG1-F1
#
_cell.length_a   1.000
_cell.length_b   1.000
_cell.length_c   1.000
_cell.angle_alpha   90.00
_cell.angle_beta   90.00
_cell.angle_gamma   90.00
#
_symmetry.space_group_name_H-M   'P 1'
#
loop_
_entity.id
_entity.type
_entity.pdbx_description
1 polymer ?
#
loop_
_entity_poly.entity_id
_entity_poly.type
_entity_poly.pdbx_seq_one_letter_code
_entity_poly.pdbx_strand_id
1 'polypeptide(L)'
;MFKKIFYLIILNLFFISIACDTPENFEFKLDPCRYNPVVTDQKSLDSISHCKSISYSLEIKNTSLTNLEGLSNLESVKGHIKIIGNSNLTNLEGLRNLKSPGAGGIIISGNSSLTSLEGLSGLTSIDGLISHPLSYNGLIITHNNSLINLHGLENLTTLNGSIQIYGNDSLTSLSGLNNLTSIEGCLDIRDTNTLTNFDGLDNLTSIGTYIYIWNNSSLTTLIGLNHITSVGQGVFVGNNSKLTNLDGLNNLPTSIGGIHIRNNDALVNLNSLNHITSVGRLAIEYNDSLINLDAFNNISTIKYHLEIVSNPILENLNALNKVTSVDFNFIIENNDSLINLSGLNNFTSVGYMSIKNNDSLSNLDDLSNLTTVEYEFAIENNTTLPTCAVNNFFDQLIGFDGTVSISGNDDSGTCD
;
A
#
# COMPACT_ATOMS: atom_id res chain seq x y z
N MET A 1 53.46 -19.84 -23.08
CA MET A 1 54.66 -19.89 -22.22
C MET A 1 54.54 -18.75 -21.19
N PHE A 2 54.18 -19.10 -19.95
CA PHE A 2 54.40 -18.40 -18.66
C PHE A 2 53.99 -16.93 -18.40
N LYS A 3 52.98 -16.74 -17.52
CA LYS A 3 52.97 -16.03 -16.20
C LYS A 3 51.55 -15.44 -15.92
N LYS A 4 50.70 -16.02 -15.05
CA LYS A 4 50.58 -15.90 -13.57
C LYS A 4 50.31 -14.49 -13.03
N ILE A 5 49.14 -14.33 -12.38
CA ILE A 5 48.73 -13.61 -11.13
C ILE A 5 47.18 -13.69 -11.15
N PHE A 6 46.38 -14.41 -10.34
CA PHE A 6 46.29 -14.82 -8.93
C PHE A 6 45.88 -13.73 -7.93
N TYR A 7 44.59 -13.69 -7.59
CA TYR A 7 43.96 -13.31 -6.31
C TYR A 7 42.49 -13.78 -6.35
N LEU A 8 41.80 -14.29 -5.33
CA LEU A 8 42.08 -15.17 -4.19
C LEU A 8 40.67 -15.49 -3.64
N ILE A 9 40.19 -16.73 -3.78
CA ILE A 9 38.97 -17.22 -3.10
C ILE A 9 39.36 -17.58 -1.68
N ILE A 10 38.75 -16.95 -0.67
CA ILE A 10 38.87 -17.40 0.73
C ILE A 10 37.77 -18.41 1.01
N LEU A 11 38.12 -19.69 0.90
CA LEU A 11 37.40 -20.79 1.52
C LEU A 11 38.28 -21.24 2.71
N ASN A 12 37.94 -20.83 3.93
CA ASN A 12 38.67 -21.27 5.12
C ASN A 12 38.17 -22.66 5.54
N LEU A 13 38.87 -23.68 5.05
CA LEU A 13 38.91 -25.04 5.60
C LEU A 13 39.79 -25.03 6.86
N PHE A 14 39.20 -25.35 8.01
CA PHE A 14 39.98 -25.73 9.20
C PHE A 14 40.45 -27.18 9.04
N PHE A 15 41.77 -27.35 8.95
CA PHE A 15 42.45 -28.65 9.03
C PHE A 15 42.49 -29.12 10.48
N ILE A 16 42.07 -30.35 10.74
CA ILE A 16 42.57 -31.17 11.85
C ILE A 16 43.25 -32.40 11.24
N SER A 17 44.52 -32.57 11.57
CA SER A 17 45.40 -33.67 11.18
C SER A 17 45.15 -34.88 12.09
N ILE A 18 44.67 -36.00 11.55
CA ILE A 18 44.77 -37.34 12.14
C ILE A 18 45.16 -38.34 11.03
N ALA A 19 46.00 -39.30 11.40
CA ALA A 19 46.79 -40.23 10.60
C ALA A 19 45.99 -41.12 9.61
N CYS A 20 46.72 -41.64 8.61
CA CYS A 20 46.28 -42.71 7.70
C CYS A 20 45.83 -43.96 8.46
N ASP A 21 44.53 -44.09 8.67
CA ASP A 21 43.81 -45.36 8.68
C ASP A 21 42.57 -45.16 7.78
N THR A 22 42.19 -46.22 7.05
CA THR A 22 41.20 -46.24 5.96
C THR A 22 40.04 -45.23 6.10
N PRO A 23 39.74 -44.38 5.09
CA PRO A 23 38.57 -43.52 5.19
C PRO A 23 37.32 -44.34 4.85
N GLU A 24 36.61 -44.78 5.89
CA GLU A 24 35.15 -44.87 5.81
C GLU A 24 34.62 -43.53 5.28
N ASN A 25 33.60 -43.60 4.43
CA ASN A 25 32.93 -42.46 3.78
C ASN A 25 32.74 -41.26 4.74
N PHE A 26 33.64 -40.28 4.70
CA PHE A 26 33.45 -38.98 5.34
C PHE A 26 32.49 -38.16 4.48
N GLU A 27 31.19 -38.41 4.62
CA GLU A 27 30.18 -37.43 4.23
C GLU A 27 30.35 -36.20 5.12
N PHE A 28 30.74 -35.07 4.52
CA PHE A 28 30.61 -33.76 5.18
C PHE A 28 29.12 -33.49 5.39
N LYS A 29 28.59 -33.92 6.55
CA LYS A 29 27.22 -33.61 6.95
C LYS A 29 27.18 -32.15 7.38
N LEU A 30 26.84 -31.28 6.43
CA LEU A 30 26.62 -29.87 6.67
C LEU A 30 25.52 -29.72 7.74
N ASP A 31 25.80 -28.98 8.81
CA ASP A 31 24.85 -28.66 9.87
C ASP A 31 23.71 -27.81 9.28
N PRO A 32 22.48 -28.36 9.13
CA PRO A 32 21.40 -27.67 8.45
C PRO A 32 20.93 -26.42 9.21
N CYS A 33 21.23 -26.29 10.51
CA CYS A 33 20.93 -25.09 11.30
C CYS A 33 21.80 -23.88 10.90
N ARG A 34 22.90 -24.09 10.15
CA ARG A 34 23.85 -23.04 9.73
C ARG A 34 23.69 -22.61 8.27
N TYR A 35 22.63 -23.02 7.58
CA TYR A 35 22.36 -22.68 6.18
C TYR A 35 20.91 -22.20 5.98
N ASN A 36 20.40 -22.30 4.74
CA ASN A 36 19.01 -22.10 4.38
C ASN A 36 18.28 -23.46 4.26
N PRO A 37 17.81 -24.08 5.35
CA PRO A 37 17.08 -25.33 5.26
C PRO A 37 15.77 -25.15 4.48
N VAL A 38 15.45 -26.16 3.66
CA VAL A 38 14.21 -26.26 2.90
C VAL A 38 13.47 -27.54 3.33
N VAL A 39 12.34 -27.37 3.99
CA VAL A 39 11.43 -28.45 4.39
C VAL A 39 10.47 -28.71 3.24
N THR A 40 10.54 -29.92 2.68
CA THR A 40 9.66 -30.40 1.60
C THR A 40 8.94 -31.69 1.98
N ASP A 41 9.38 -32.36 3.05
CA ASP A 41 8.84 -33.63 3.54
C ASP A 41 9.21 -33.85 5.02
N GLN A 42 8.77 -34.96 5.61
CA GLN A 42 9.09 -35.31 7.01
C GLN A 42 10.61 -35.49 7.23
N LYS A 43 11.34 -36.04 6.25
CA LYS A 43 12.78 -36.29 6.39
C LYS A 43 13.57 -34.99 6.51
N SER A 44 13.24 -34.00 5.69
CA SER A 44 13.84 -32.66 5.72
C SER A 44 13.44 -31.90 6.99
N LEU A 45 12.20 -32.05 7.48
CA LEU A 45 11.78 -31.53 8.78
C LEU A 45 12.59 -32.15 9.93
N ASP A 46 12.69 -33.48 9.97
CA ASP A 46 13.43 -34.20 11.02
C ASP A 46 14.91 -33.79 11.06
N SER A 47 15.49 -33.47 9.90
CA SER A 47 16.88 -33.03 9.80
C SER A 47 17.20 -31.74 10.54
N ILE A 48 16.19 -30.90 10.81
CA ILE A 48 16.33 -29.63 11.54
C ILE A 48 15.62 -29.64 12.90
N SER A 49 15.11 -30.78 13.35
CA SER A 49 14.32 -30.86 14.59
C SER A 49 15.07 -30.51 15.88
N HIS A 50 16.39 -30.60 15.83
CA HIS A 50 17.31 -30.23 16.90
C HIS A 50 17.73 -28.75 16.84
N CYS A 51 17.38 -28.02 15.77
CA CYS A 51 17.79 -26.63 15.61
C CYS A 51 17.04 -25.74 16.60
N LYS A 52 17.79 -25.14 17.51
CA LYS A 52 17.30 -24.05 18.35
C LYS A 52 17.29 -22.70 17.62
N SER A 53 18.19 -22.52 16.67
CA SER A 53 18.32 -21.32 15.85
C SER A 53 18.76 -21.68 14.43
N ILE A 54 18.25 -20.96 13.43
CA ILE A 54 18.69 -21.05 12.04
C ILE A 54 19.45 -19.77 11.68
N SER A 55 20.68 -19.94 11.18
CA SER A 55 21.60 -18.81 10.94
C SER A 55 21.24 -17.95 9.72
N TYR A 56 20.40 -18.46 8.83
CA TYR A 56 19.90 -17.76 7.65
C TYR A 56 18.37 -17.91 7.56
N SER A 57 17.81 -18.22 6.39
CA SER A 57 16.36 -18.31 6.17
C SER A 57 15.86 -19.75 6.30
N LEU A 58 14.62 -19.93 6.72
CA LEU A 58 13.90 -21.20 6.70
C LEU A 58 12.83 -21.16 5.61
N GLU A 59 12.81 -22.16 4.73
CA GLU A 59 11.73 -22.34 3.76
C GLU A 59 11.00 -23.66 4.01
N ILE A 60 9.69 -23.63 4.13
CA ILE A 60 8.79 -24.77 4.25
C ILE A 60 7.86 -24.68 3.05
N LYS A 61 8.02 -25.57 2.06
CA LYS A 61 7.28 -25.43 0.81
C LYS A 61 6.80 -26.72 0.20
N ASN A 62 5.64 -26.62 -0.46
CA ASN A 62 5.04 -27.67 -1.28
C ASN A 62 5.07 -29.05 -0.61
N THR A 63 4.91 -29.09 0.70
CA THR A 63 4.98 -30.34 1.46
C THR A 63 3.61 -30.96 1.65
N SER A 64 3.58 -32.29 1.78
CA SER A 64 2.40 -33.05 2.16
C SER A 64 2.18 -33.10 3.68
N LEU A 65 3.09 -32.51 4.46
CA LEU A 65 2.98 -32.46 5.92
C LEU A 65 1.69 -31.79 6.37
N THR A 66 1.15 -32.29 7.48
CA THR A 66 -0.07 -31.76 8.12
C THR A 66 0.24 -30.91 9.36
N ASN A 67 1.47 -31.00 9.87
CA ASN A 67 1.95 -30.23 11.02
C ASN A 67 3.47 -29.96 10.91
N LEU A 68 3.97 -29.12 11.81
CA LEU A 68 5.38 -28.72 11.88
C LEU A 68 6.03 -29.09 13.21
N GLU A 69 5.51 -30.05 13.98
CA GLU A 69 5.97 -30.32 15.37
C GLU A 69 7.48 -30.57 15.49
N GLY A 70 8.12 -31.05 14.43
CA GLY A 70 9.58 -31.16 14.38
C GLY A 70 10.31 -29.84 14.66
N LEU A 71 9.68 -28.68 14.42
CA LEU A 71 10.25 -27.35 14.68
C LEU A 71 10.06 -26.85 16.11
N SER A 72 9.50 -27.65 17.03
CA SER A 72 9.13 -27.17 18.37
C SER A 72 10.30 -26.62 19.19
N ASN A 73 11.55 -26.95 18.85
CA ASN A 73 12.75 -26.42 19.52
C ASN A 73 13.23 -25.07 18.95
N LEU A 74 12.70 -24.64 17.80
CA LEU A 74 13.16 -23.47 17.08
C LEU A 74 12.70 -22.20 17.78
N GLU A 75 13.66 -21.41 18.25
CA GLU A 75 13.39 -20.14 18.94
C GLU A 75 13.71 -18.90 18.08
N SER A 76 14.57 -19.04 17.07
CA SER A 76 14.97 -17.93 16.19
C SER A 76 15.39 -18.37 14.79
N VAL A 77 15.12 -17.52 13.79
CA VAL A 77 15.62 -17.64 12.42
C VAL A 77 16.16 -16.29 12.03
N LYS A 78 17.43 -16.17 11.63
CA LYS A 78 18.03 -14.84 11.37
C LYS A 78 17.59 -14.20 10.06
N GLY A 79 17.23 -15.01 9.06
CA GLY A 79 16.74 -14.57 7.76
C GLY A 79 15.21 -14.57 7.69
N HIS A 80 14.67 -14.88 6.52
CA HIS A 80 13.23 -15.01 6.32
C HIS A 80 12.71 -16.35 6.83
N ILE A 81 11.46 -16.39 7.25
CA ILE A 81 10.68 -17.63 7.33
C ILE A 81 9.67 -17.61 6.20
N LYS A 82 9.69 -18.63 5.35
CA LYS A 82 8.76 -18.79 4.23
C LYS A 82 7.98 -20.08 4.40
N ILE A 83 6.65 -20.00 4.49
CA ILE A 83 5.73 -21.13 4.55
C ILE A 83 4.83 -21.03 3.33
N ILE A 84 5.17 -21.73 2.25
CA ILE A 84 4.61 -21.48 0.92
C ILE A 84 4.05 -22.74 0.25
N GLY A 85 2.80 -22.71 -0.20
CA GLY A 85 2.22 -23.76 -1.04
C GLY A 85 1.97 -25.08 -0.30
N ASN A 86 1.82 -25.06 1.03
CA ASN A 86 1.60 -26.27 1.81
C ASN A 86 0.10 -26.51 1.99
N SER A 87 -0.51 -27.16 1.00
CA SER A 87 -1.96 -27.36 0.93
C SER A 87 -2.56 -28.20 2.06
N ASN A 88 -1.73 -28.97 2.80
CA ASN A 88 -2.18 -29.87 3.86
C ASN A 88 -1.93 -29.31 5.28
N LEU A 89 -1.17 -28.22 5.42
CA LEU A 89 -0.95 -27.59 6.73
C LEU A 89 -2.23 -26.88 7.17
N THR A 90 -2.68 -27.20 8.39
CA THR A 90 -3.89 -26.61 9.00
C THR A 90 -3.56 -25.58 10.08
N ASN A 91 -2.37 -25.67 10.68
CA ASN A 91 -1.86 -24.77 11.70
C ASN A 91 -0.32 -24.70 11.65
N LEU A 92 0.26 -23.86 12.50
CA LEU A 92 1.70 -23.64 12.61
C LEU A 92 2.30 -24.04 13.97
N GLU A 93 1.61 -24.86 14.78
CA GLU A 93 1.95 -25.14 16.21
C GLU A 93 3.40 -25.54 16.48
N GLY A 94 4.06 -26.15 15.49
CA GLY A 94 5.49 -26.44 15.54
C GLY A 94 6.39 -25.22 15.75
N LEU A 95 5.91 -24.00 15.47
CA LEU A 95 6.66 -22.76 15.61
C LEU A 95 6.43 -22.04 16.94
N ARG A 96 5.64 -22.59 17.87
CA ARG A 96 5.19 -21.91 19.11
C ARG A 96 6.27 -21.29 19.99
N ASN A 97 7.52 -21.76 19.88
CA ASN A 97 8.66 -21.25 20.65
C ASN A 97 9.46 -20.18 19.91
N LEU A 98 9.10 -19.85 18.67
CA LEU A 98 9.71 -18.80 17.87
C LEU A 98 9.41 -17.44 18.49
N LYS A 99 10.47 -16.69 18.84
CA LYS A 99 10.34 -15.38 19.50
C LYS A 99 10.69 -14.21 18.60
N SER A 100 11.65 -14.42 17.70
CA SER A 100 12.18 -13.37 16.83
C SER A 100 12.62 -13.96 15.49
N PRO A 101 11.85 -13.73 14.42
CA PRO A 101 12.35 -13.82 13.05
C PRO A 101 13.24 -12.59 12.81
N GLY A 102 14.41 -12.84 12.24
CA GLY A 102 15.39 -11.80 11.95
C GLY A 102 15.06 -11.05 10.66
N ALA A 103 16.11 -10.47 10.06
CA ALA A 103 16.14 -9.42 9.04
C ALA A 103 15.15 -9.54 7.85
N GLY A 104 14.60 -10.73 7.60
CA GLY A 104 13.77 -11.01 6.44
C GLY A 104 12.26 -10.99 6.69
N GLY A 105 11.81 -11.13 7.93
CA GLY A 105 10.39 -11.27 8.25
C GLY A 105 9.79 -12.65 7.91
N ILE A 106 8.45 -12.71 7.85
CA ILE A 106 7.66 -13.93 7.73
C ILE A 106 6.74 -13.84 6.51
N ILE A 107 6.77 -14.88 5.67
CA ILE A 107 5.93 -15.02 4.49
C ILE A 107 5.12 -16.32 4.61
N ILE A 108 3.79 -16.20 4.62
CA ILE A 108 2.83 -17.31 4.71
C ILE A 108 1.94 -17.20 3.48
N SER A 109 2.20 -18.03 2.46
CA SER A 109 1.56 -17.89 1.16
C SER A 109 1.01 -19.20 0.60
N GLY A 110 -0.22 -19.20 0.08
CA GLY A 110 -0.72 -20.36 -0.66
C GLY A 110 -0.92 -21.63 0.18
N ASN A 111 -1.13 -21.50 1.49
CA ASN A 111 -1.42 -22.65 2.37
C ASN A 111 -2.94 -22.79 2.47
N SER A 112 -3.55 -23.41 1.45
CA SER A 112 -5.00 -23.39 1.23
C SER A 112 -5.84 -23.93 2.39
N SER A 113 -5.31 -24.87 3.19
CA SER A 113 -6.00 -25.47 4.34
C SER A 113 -5.63 -24.83 5.68
N LEU A 114 -4.78 -23.81 5.70
CA LEU A 114 -4.31 -23.16 6.92
C LEU A 114 -5.45 -22.34 7.54
N THR A 115 -5.88 -22.71 8.74
CA THR A 115 -6.97 -22.05 9.46
C THR A 115 -6.51 -21.24 10.67
N SER A 116 -5.26 -21.42 11.11
CA SER A 116 -4.76 -20.85 12.36
C SER A 116 -3.26 -20.51 12.28
N LEU A 117 -2.89 -19.37 12.87
CA LEU A 117 -1.50 -18.95 13.06
C LEU A 117 -1.02 -19.09 14.52
N GLU A 118 -1.75 -19.81 15.39
CA GLU A 118 -1.50 -19.91 16.84
C GLU A 118 -0.06 -20.31 17.19
N GLY A 119 0.57 -21.13 16.35
CA GLY A 119 2.00 -21.43 16.49
C GLY A 119 2.95 -20.24 16.33
N LEU A 120 2.47 -19.04 16.05
CA LEU A 120 3.27 -17.81 16.04
C LEU A 120 3.10 -16.97 17.32
N SER A 121 2.39 -17.48 18.33
CA SER A 121 2.05 -16.73 19.55
C SER A 121 3.26 -16.24 20.34
N GLY A 122 4.45 -16.83 20.12
CA GLY A 122 5.70 -16.40 20.73
C GLY A 122 6.29 -15.12 20.16
N LEU A 123 5.80 -14.64 19.01
CA LEU A 123 6.35 -13.48 18.31
C LEU A 123 6.03 -12.17 19.04
N THR A 124 7.08 -11.41 19.36
CA THR A 124 6.92 -10.07 19.98
C THR A 124 7.26 -8.93 19.04
N SER A 125 8.13 -9.19 18.06
CA SER A 125 8.58 -8.24 17.04
C SER A 125 8.97 -8.99 15.76
N ILE A 126 8.86 -8.31 14.63
CA ILE A 126 9.38 -8.78 13.34
C ILE A 126 10.37 -7.72 12.83
N ASP A 127 11.64 -8.10 12.69
CA ASP A 127 12.69 -7.21 12.18
C ASP A 127 12.90 -7.46 10.68
N GLY A 128 11.94 -7.06 9.84
CA GLY A 128 12.02 -7.15 8.38
C GLY A 128 12.76 -5.95 7.76
N LEU A 129 14.06 -5.81 8.04
CA LEU A 129 14.89 -4.67 7.63
C LEU A 129 14.53 -4.13 6.25
N ILE A 130 14.05 -2.88 6.22
CA ILE A 130 13.67 -2.17 5.01
C ILE A 130 14.96 -1.68 4.34
N SER A 131 15.52 -2.47 3.41
CA SER A 131 16.61 -2.00 2.55
C SER A 131 16.13 -0.99 1.49
N HIS A 132 14.82 -0.94 1.23
CA HIS A 132 14.17 -0.05 0.28
C HIS A 132 12.70 0.14 0.68
N PRO A 133 12.07 1.33 0.53
CA PRO A 133 10.65 1.56 0.87
C PRO A 133 9.63 0.71 0.09
N LEU A 134 10.08 -0.10 -0.86
CA LEU A 134 9.28 -1.08 -1.62
C LEU A 134 9.74 -2.52 -1.38
N SER A 135 10.65 -2.75 -0.42
CA SER A 135 11.11 -4.09 -0.06
C SER A 135 9.99 -4.87 0.60
N TYR A 136 9.69 -6.05 0.06
CA TYR A 136 8.72 -7.04 0.55
C TYR A 136 9.21 -7.75 1.82
N ASN A 137 9.72 -7.00 2.78
CA ASN A 137 10.17 -7.52 4.08
C ASN A 137 9.13 -7.15 5.15
N GLY A 138 8.92 -8.02 6.13
CA GLY A 138 7.92 -7.82 7.19
C GLY A 138 7.00 -9.03 7.32
N LEU A 139 5.70 -8.81 7.47
CA LEU A 139 4.69 -9.85 7.60
C LEU A 139 3.85 -9.92 6.32
N ILE A 140 3.97 -11.01 5.58
CA ILE A 140 3.26 -11.23 4.32
C ILE A 140 2.36 -12.47 4.48
N ILE A 141 1.05 -12.29 4.44
CA ILE A 141 0.06 -13.35 4.59
C ILE A 141 -0.84 -13.32 3.35
N THR A 142 -0.68 -14.27 2.45
CA THR A 142 -1.34 -14.20 1.14
C THR A 142 -1.90 -15.53 0.67
N HIS A 143 -3.02 -15.52 -0.05
CA HIS A 143 -3.57 -16.75 -0.65
C HIS A 143 -3.76 -17.92 0.33
N ASN A 144 -4.09 -17.65 1.60
CA ASN A 144 -4.43 -18.68 2.60
C ASN A 144 -5.95 -18.72 2.72
N ASN A 145 -6.61 -19.32 1.73
CA ASN A 145 -8.06 -19.18 1.52
C ASN A 145 -8.93 -19.68 2.68
N SER A 146 -8.41 -20.53 3.58
CA SER A 146 -9.14 -21.01 4.77
C SER A 146 -8.83 -20.23 6.05
N LEU A 147 -7.96 -19.22 5.99
CA LEU A 147 -7.58 -18.42 7.15
C LEU A 147 -8.69 -17.41 7.48
N ILE A 148 -9.20 -17.44 8.71
CA ILE A 148 -10.39 -16.66 9.13
C ILE A 148 -9.99 -15.42 9.95
N ASN A 149 -8.88 -15.49 10.68
CA ASN A 149 -8.33 -14.41 11.50
C ASN A 149 -6.81 -14.57 11.63
N LEU A 150 -6.17 -13.68 12.38
CA LEU A 150 -4.73 -13.65 12.59
C LEU A 150 -4.33 -14.07 14.02
N HIS A 151 -5.18 -14.84 14.70
CA HIS A 151 -4.87 -15.34 16.04
C HIS A 151 -3.57 -16.13 16.06
N GLY A 152 -2.76 -15.91 17.08
CA GLY A 152 -1.36 -16.28 17.15
C GLY A 152 -0.39 -15.13 16.92
N LEU A 153 -0.85 -13.91 16.60
CA LEU A 153 0.01 -12.72 16.49
C LEU A 153 -0.15 -11.72 17.65
N GLU A 154 -0.88 -12.09 18.70
CA GLU A 154 -1.32 -11.17 19.77
C GLU A 154 -0.16 -10.49 20.49
N ASN A 155 1.01 -11.12 20.55
CA ASN A 155 2.16 -10.55 21.24
C ASN A 155 3.00 -9.61 20.36
N LEU A 156 2.67 -9.50 19.06
CA LEU A 156 3.38 -8.64 18.13
C LEU A 156 3.08 -7.16 18.45
N THR A 157 4.10 -6.42 18.84
CA THR A 157 3.96 -5.01 19.25
C THR A 157 4.56 -4.02 18.27
N THR A 158 5.64 -4.42 17.60
CA THR A 158 6.35 -3.61 16.61
C THR A 158 6.73 -4.45 15.38
N LEU A 159 6.68 -3.81 14.22
CA LEU A 159 7.08 -4.43 12.95
C LEU A 159 7.99 -3.47 12.18
N ASN A 160 9.27 -3.79 12.11
CA ASN A 160 10.25 -3.07 11.30
C ASN A 160 10.24 -3.62 9.88
N GLY A 161 9.26 -3.22 9.06
CA GLY A 161 8.94 -3.84 7.77
C GLY A 161 7.52 -3.46 7.34
N SER A 162 6.97 -4.15 6.35
CA SER A 162 5.59 -3.94 5.88
C SER A 162 4.66 -5.07 6.31
N ILE A 163 3.36 -4.77 6.41
CA ILE A 163 2.30 -5.76 6.46
C ILE A 163 1.66 -5.85 5.08
N GLN A 164 1.59 -7.05 4.52
CA GLN A 164 0.87 -7.32 3.28
C GLN A 164 -0.10 -8.48 3.49
N ILE A 165 -1.39 -8.20 3.37
CA ILE A 165 -2.47 -9.18 3.55
C ILE A 165 -3.34 -9.14 2.30
N TYR A 166 -3.27 -10.19 1.48
CA TYR A 166 -4.11 -10.27 0.29
C TYR A 166 -4.45 -11.66 -0.24
N GLY A 167 -5.61 -11.77 -0.89
CA GLY A 167 -6.10 -13.04 -1.41
C GLY A 167 -6.45 -14.05 -0.31
N ASN A 168 -6.73 -13.60 0.91
CA ASN A 168 -7.21 -14.46 2.00
C ASN A 168 -8.74 -14.38 2.04
N ASP A 169 -9.41 -15.07 1.11
CA ASP A 169 -10.84 -14.90 0.83
C ASP A 169 -11.79 -15.21 1.99
N SER A 170 -11.36 -15.95 3.02
CA SER A 170 -12.16 -16.24 4.22
C SER A 170 -11.80 -15.36 5.42
N LEU A 171 -10.86 -14.43 5.27
CA LEU A 171 -10.39 -13.59 6.38
C LEU A 171 -11.47 -12.58 6.75
N THR A 172 -12.08 -12.76 7.92
CA THR A 172 -13.17 -11.89 8.41
C THR A 172 -12.71 -10.89 9.46
N SER A 173 -11.50 -11.04 9.99
CA SER A 173 -11.00 -10.20 11.08
C SER A 173 -9.46 -10.14 11.08
N LEU A 174 -8.92 -9.00 11.52
CA LEU A 174 -7.49 -8.83 11.81
C LEU A 174 -7.15 -9.09 13.28
N SER A 175 -8.10 -9.61 14.06
CA SER A 175 -7.87 -10.08 15.43
C SER A 175 -6.63 -10.97 15.48
N GLY A 176 -5.72 -10.62 16.38
CA GLY A 176 -4.35 -11.08 16.39
C GLY A 176 -3.36 -9.91 16.34
N LEU A 177 -3.68 -8.84 15.60
CA LEU A 177 -2.81 -7.65 15.54
C LEU A 177 -3.09 -6.60 16.61
N ASN A 178 -3.93 -6.91 17.60
CA ASN A 178 -4.47 -5.94 18.56
C ASN A 178 -3.42 -5.15 19.34
N ASN A 179 -2.22 -5.70 19.55
CA ASN A 179 -1.14 -5.03 20.30
C ASN A 179 -0.12 -4.33 19.41
N LEU A 180 -0.28 -4.39 18.08
CA LEU A 180 0.63 -3.75 17.13
C LEU A 180 0.45 -2.23 17.21
N THR A 181 1.55 -1.52 17.48
CA THR A 181 1.54 -0.07 17.68
C THR A 181 2.18 0.72 16.53
N SER A 182 3.12 0.11 15.80
CA SER A 182 3.79 0.72 14.67
C SER A 182 4.19 -0.27 13.57
N ILE A 183 4.16 0.22 12.33
CA ILE A 183 4.68 -0.43 11.13
C ILE A 183 5.68 0.53 10.50
N GLU A 184 6.96 0.17 10.39
CA GLU A 184 7.97 1.05 9.79
C GLU A 184 7.84 1.15 8.25
N GLY A 185 7.21 0.15 7.62
CA GLY A 185 6.98 0.08 6.19
C GLY A 185 5.54 0.46 5.81
N CYS A 186 4.97 -0.26 4.84
CA CYS A 186 3.59 -0.05 4.41
C CYS A 186 2.61 -0.99 5.11
N LEU A 187 1.36 -0.55 5.18
CA LEU A 187 0.20 -1.40 5.43
C LEU A 187 -0.53 -1.59 4.09
N ASP A 188 -0.54 -2.81 3.58
CA ASP A 188 -1.19 -3.18 2.32
C ASP A 188 -2.21 -4.29 2.59
N ILE A 189 -3.49 -3.92 2.57
CA ILE A 189 -4.61 -4.85 2.74
C ILE A 189 -5.48 -4.78 1.49
N ARG A 190 -5.45 -5.85 0.70
CA ARG A 190 -6.19 -5.92 -0.55
C ARG A 190 -6.75 -7.29 -0.84
N ASP A 191 -7.74 -7.38 -1.71
CA ASP A 191 -8.29 -8.68 -2.11
C ASP A 191 -8.74 -9.54 -0.90
N THR A 192 -9.28 -8.91 0.15
CA THR A 192 -9.83 -9.58 1.35
C THR A 192 -11.36 -9.45 1.36
N ASN A 193 -12.01 -10.19 0.45
CA ASN A 193 -13.41 -9.97 0.08
C ASN A 193 -14.45 -10.19 1.19
N THR A 194 -14.09 -10.82 2.31
CA THR A 194 -14.97 -11.02 3.48
C THR A 194 -14.72 -10.04 4.62
N LEU A 195 -13.61 -9.30 4.59
CA LEU A 195 -13.26 -8.36 5.64
C LEU A 195 -14.20 -7.13 5.57
N THR A 196 -14.80 -6.77 6.71
CA THR A 196 -15.82 -5.70 6.77
C THR A 196 -15.34 -4.41 7.41
N ASN A 197 -14.27 -4.48 8.22
CA ASN A 197 -13.62 -3.39 8.95
C ASN A 197 -12.15 -3.76 9.26
N PHE A 198 -11.43 -2.94 10.02
CA PHE A 198 -10.06 -3.21 10.46
C PHE A 198 -9.93 -3.42 11.97
N ASP A 199 -10.99 -3.96 12.61
CA ASP A 199 -10.95 -4.31 14.03
C ASP A 199 -9.74 -5.23 14.30
N GLY A 200 -8.97 -4.88 15.33
CA GLY A 200 -7.69 -5.51 15.63
C GLY A 200 -6.47 -4.70 15.19
N LEU A 201 -6.65 -3.56 14.51
CA LEU A 201 -5.60 -2.55 14.31
C LEU A 201 -5.75 -1.34 15.24
N ASP A 202 -6.63 -1.42 16.24
CA ASP A 202 -7.04 -0.28 17.07
C ASP A 202 -5.90 0.43 17.82
N ASN A 203 -4.79 -0.25 18.08
CA ASN A 203 -3.62 0.32 18.76
C ASN A 203 -2.55 0.86 17.79
N LEU A 204 -2.74 0.73 16.48
CA LEU A 204 -1.78 1.16 15.48
C LEU A 204 -1.81 2.70 15.37
N THR A 205 -0.65 3.31 15.60
CA THR A 205 -0.51 4.79 15.64
C THR A 205 0.38 5.36 14.55
N SER A 206 1.28 4.55 13.98
CA SER A 206 2.27 5.01 13.01
C SER A 206 2.53 4.01 11.90
N ILE A 207 2.57 4.52 10.67
CA ILE A 207 2.94 3.79 9.45
C ILE A 207 4.03 4.58 8.73
N GLY A 208 5.19 3.97 8.51
CA GLY A 208 6.37 4.68 8.01
C GLY A 208 6.31 5.04 6.52
N THR A 209 5.46 4.37 5.72
CA THR A 209 5.28 4.73 4.30
C THR A 209 3.81 4.93 3.93
N TYR A 210 3.17 3.92 3.35
CA TYR A 210 1.87 4.03 2.71
C TYR A 210 0.82 3.15 3.38
N ILE A 211 -0.43 3.59 3.31
CA ILE A 211 -1.61 2.76 3.55
C ILE A 211 -2.23 2.45 2.18
N TYR A 212 -2.33 1.17 1.84
CA TYR A 212 -3.04 0.66 0.67
C TYR A 212 -4.24 -0.17 1.12
N ILE A 213 -5.44 0.27 0.77
CA ILE A 213 -6.70 -0.42 1.04
C ILE A 213 -7.41 -0.60 -0.30
N TRP A 214 -7.29 -1.79 -0.88
CA TRP A 214 -7.68 -1.99 -2.27
C TRP A 214 -8.51 -3.25 -2.51
N ASN A 215 -9.56 -3.18 -3.33
CA ASN A 215 -10.32 -4.35 -3.76
C ASN A 215 -10.86 -5.22 -2.59
N ASN A 216 -11.43 -4.58 -1.56
CA ASN A 216 -12.07 -5.28 -0.45
C ASN A 216 -13.60 -5.12 -0.55
N SER A 217 -14.23 -5.97 -1.35
CA SER A 217 -15.65 -5.82 -1.77
C SER A 217 -16.70 -5.89 -0.64
N SER A 218 -16.35 -6.40 0.55
CA SER A 218 -17.22 -6.37 1.73
C SER A 218 -16.88 -5.29 2.74
N LEU A 219 -15.82 -4.50 2.52
CA LEU A 219 -15.40 -3.45 3.42
C LEU A 219 -16.44 -2.34 3.48
N THR A 220 -16.95 -2.06 4.68
CA THR A 220 -18.02 -1.06 4.91
C THR A 220 -17.53 0.16 5.68
N THR A 221 -16.40 0.04 6.37
CA THR A 221 -15.81 1.08 7.21
C THR A 221 -14.30 0.86 7.34
N LEU A 222 -13.57 1.94 7.66
CA LEU A 222 -12.14 1.90 7.95
C LEU A 222 -11.85 1.96 9.47
N ILE A 223 -12.89 1.82 10.32
CA ILE A 223 -12.75 1.70 11.78
C ILE A 223 -11.73 0.61 12.12
N GLY A 224 -10.91 0.88 13.13
CA GLY A 224 -9.67 0.17 13.44
C GLY A 224 -8.44 0.99 13.06
N LEU A 225 -8.54 1.89 12.07
CA LEU A 225 -7.44 2.81 11.68
C LEU A 225 -7.48 4.17 12.40
N ASN A 226 -8.47 4.37 13.27
CA ASN A 226 -8.80 5.65 13.89
C ASN A 226 -7.75 6.20 14.87
N HIS A 227 -6.67 5.50 15.17
CA HIS A 227 -5.58 6.02 16.01
C HIS A 227 -4.30 6.33 15.24
N ILE A 228 -4.31 6.17 13.91
CA ILE A 228 -3.14 6.49 13.07
C ILE A 228 -2.95 7.99 13.01
N THR A 229 -1.91 8.48 13.68
CA THR A 229 -1.52 9.89 13.73
C THR A 229 -0.26 10.21 12.91
N SER A 230 0.36 9.19 12.30
CA SER A 230 1.58 9.31 11.52
C SER A 230 1.53 8.38 10.30
N VAL A 231 1.67 8.96 9.11
CA VAL A 231 1.81 8.26 7.83
C VAL A 231 2.93 8.93 7.05
N GLY A 232 3.98 8.20 6.71
CA GLY A 232 5.18 8.80 6.13
C GLY A 232 5.02 9.33 4.71
N GLN A 233 4.18 8.68 3.88
CA GLN A 233 4.03 9.05 2.47
C GLN A 233 2.59 9.32 2.06
N GLY A 234 1.66 8.37 2.22
CA GLY A 234 0.29 8.62 1.73
C GLY A 234 -0.71 7.50 1.97
N VAL A 235 -1.96 7.78 1.58
CA VAL A 235 -3.09 6.86 1.73
C VAL A 235 -3.76 6.64 0.38
N PHE A 236 -3.97 5.37 0.05
CA PHE A 236 -4.64 4.90 -1.16
C PHE A 236 -5.83 4.04 -0.75
N VAL A 237 -7.04 4.48 -1.07
CA VAL A 237 -8.27 3.74 -0.80
C VAL A 237 -9.03 3.56 -2.10
N GLY A 238 -9.20 2.32 -2.56
CA GLY A 238 -9.98 2.10 -3.75
C GLY A 238 -10.50 0.73 -4.06
N ASN A 239 -11.43 0.65 -5.00
CA ASN A 239 -12.16 -0.59 -5.33
C ASN A 239 -12.85 -1.22 -4.11
N ASN A 240 -13.41 -0.41 -3.21
CA ASN A 240 -14.18 -0.89 -2.05
C ASN A 240 -15.65 -0.51 -2.24
N SER A 241 -16.38 -1.31 -3.05
CA SER A 241 -17.70 -0.96 -3.56
C SER A 241 -18.81 -0.78 -2.50
N LYS A 242 -18.61 -1.23 -1.27
CA LYS A 242 -19.55 -1.02 -0.14
C LYS A 242 -19.13 0.08 0.82
N LEU A 243 -17.98 0.72 0.60
CA LEU A 243 -17.47 1.78 1.46
C LEU A 243 -18.25 3.07 1.20
N THR A 244 -18.93 3.58 2.21
CA THR A 244 -19.82 4.76 2.07
C THR A 244 -19.21 6.05 2.60
N ASN A 245 -18.21 5.96 3.46
CA ASN A 245 -17.45 7.07 4.02
C ASN A 245 -16.02 6.60 4.36
N LEU A 246 -15.18 7.50 4.88
CA LEU A 246 -13.80 7.21 5.29
C LEU A 246 -13.64 7.16 6.82
N ASP A 247 -14.70 6.86 7.56
CA ASP A 247 -14.65 6.78 9.02
C ASP A 247 -13.58 5.77 9.43
N GLY A 248 -12.64 6.24 10.25
CA GLY A 248 -11.39 5.54 10.54
C GLY A 248 -10.16 6.36 10.18
N LEU A 249 -10.25 7.34 9.27
CA LEU A 249 -9.11 8.19 8.86
C LEU A 249 -9.06 9.56 9.56
N ASN A 250 -9.89 9.75 10.60
CA ASN A 250 -10.10 11.03 11.28
C ASN A 250 -8.85 11.64 11.96
N ASN A 251 -7.81 10.84 12.19
CA ASN A 251 -6.62 11.26 12.93
C ASN A 251 -5.35 11.31 12.09
N LEU A 252 -5.46 11.13 10.76
CA LEU A 252 -4.30 11.27 9.86
C LEU A 252 -3.55 12.59 10.08
N PRO A 253 -2.24 12.67 9.78
CA PRO A 253 -1.50 13.92 9.86
C PRO A 253 -2.16 15.03 9.05
N THR A 254 -2.15 16.27 9.55
CA THR A 254 -2.68 17.44 8.82
C THR A 254 -1.92 17.73 7.52
N SER A 255 -0.67 17.28 7.42
CA SER A 255 0.13 17.30 6.20
C SER A 255 0.51 15.89 5.78
N ILE A 256 0.15 15.48 4.57
CA ILE A 256 0.42 14.14 4.04
C ILE A 256 0.98 14.20 2.62
N GLY A 257 1.84 13.25 2.24
CA GLY A 257 2.44 13.26 0.91
C GLY A 257 1.43 12.97 -0.22
N GLY A 258 0.41 12.16 0.02
CA GLY A 258 -0.66 11.97 -0.96
C GLY A 258 -1.93 11.30 -0.41
N ILE A 259 -3.06 11.67 -1.00
CA ILE A 259 -4.38 11.07 -0.80
C ILE A 259 -4.89 10.65 -2.18
N HIS A 260 -5.17 9.36 -2.34
CA HIS A 260 -5.77 8.81 -3.55
C HIS A 260 -7.01 7.99 -3.17
N ILE A 261 -8.19 8.49 -3.54
CA ILE A 261 -9.47 7.84 -3.31
C ILE A 261 -10.10 7.49 -4.65
N ARG A 262 -10.21 6.19 -4.96
CA ARG A 262 -10.63 5.76 -6.30
C ARG A 262 -11.55 4.55 -6.38
N ASN A 263 -12.51 4.53 -7.30
CA ASN A 263 -13.39 3.38 -7.53
C ASN A 263 -14.11 2.94 -6.24
N ASN A 264 -14.64 3.87 -5.46
CA ASN A 264 -15.49 3.55 -4.30
C ASN A 264 -16.92 4.02 -4.60
N ASP A 265 -17.63 3.28 -5.45
CA ASP A 265 -18.88 3.72 -6.08
C ASP A 265 -19.97 4.15 -5.08
N ALA A 266 -19.98 3.57 -3.87
CA ALA A 266 -20.94 3.91 -2.79
C ALA A 266 -20.49 5.06 -1.87
N LEU A 267 -19.29 5.63 -2.10
CA LEU A 267 -18.69 6.67 -1.25
C LEU A 267 -19.40 8.00 -1.47
N VAL A 268 -20.11 8.48 -0.45
CA VAL A 268 -20.93 9.69 -0.55
C VAL A 268 -20.25 10.95 -0.02
N ASN A 269 -19.26 10.80 0.88
CA ASN A 269 -18.52 11.93 1.44
C ASN A 269 -17.13 11.52 1.92
N LEU A 270 -16.29 12.53 2.17
CA LEU A 270 -14.89 12.40 2.60
C LEU A 270 -14.66 13.02 4.00
N ASN A 271 -15.71 13.24 4.79
CA ASN A 271 -15.70 14.13 5.97
C ASN A 271 -14.62 13.81 7.01
N SER A 272 -14.18 12.57 7.07
CA SER A 272 -13.09 12.11 7.94
C SER A 272 -11.71 12.72 7.60
N LEU A 273 -11.60 13.49 6.52
CA LEU A 273 -10.39 14.18 6.08
C LEU A 273 -10.44 15.70 6.29
N ASN A 274 -11.42 16.22 7.04
CA ASN A 274 -11.67 17.66 7.20
C ASN A 274 -10.56 18.47 7.89
N HIS A 275 -9.62 17.80 8.54
CA HIS A 275 -8.48 18.38 9.25
C HIS A 275 -7.22 18.52 8.38
N ILE A 276 -7.22 17.97 7.17
CA ILE A 276 -6.07 18.04 6.27
C ILE A 276 -5.90 19.47 5.74
N THR A 277 -4.68 19.99 5.82
CA THR A 277 -4.33 21.36 5.37
C THR A 277 -3.31 21.37 4.24
N SER A 278 -2.52 20.31 4.10
CA SER A 278 -1.46 20.22 3.10
C SER A 278 -1.34 18.80 2.54
N VAL A 279 -1.32 18.68 1.21
CA VAL A 279 -1.13 17.42 0.51
C VAL A 279 -0.11 17.56 -0.60
N GLY A 280 0.67 16.51 -0.86
CA GLY A 280 1.50 16.47 -2.08
C GLY A 280 0.65 16.16 -3.31
N ARG A 281 -0.08 15.05 -3.29
CA ARG A 281 -1.05 14.66 -4.33
C ARG A 281 -2.45 14.53 -3.75
N LEU A 282 -3.44 15.12 -4.42
CA LEU A 282 -4.86 14.89 -4.18
C LEU A 282 -5.47 14.29 -5.44
N ALA A 283 -5.81 13.01 -5.39
CA ALA A 283 -6.46 12.29 -6.49
C ALA A 283 -7.80 11.72 -6.01
N ILE A 284 -8.90 12.22 -6.57
CA ILE A 284 -10.27 11.78 -6.29
C ILE A 284 -10.88 11.33 -7.61
N GLU A 285 -10.96 10.01 -7.80
CA GLU A 285 -11.22 9.45 -9.12
C GLU A 285 -12.32 8.38 -9.11
N TYR A 286 -13.25 8.36 -10.06
CA TYR A 286 -14.23 7.26 -10.21
C TYR A 286 -15.01 6.97 -8.90
N ASN A 287 -15.56 8.00 -8.24
CA ASN A 287 -16.43 7.82 -7.08
C ASN A 287 -17.84 8.28 -7.44
N ASP A 288 -18.62 7.37 -8.03
CA ASP A 288 -19.90 7.66 -8.68
C ASP A 288 -20.96 8.31 -7.78
N SER A 289 -20.91 8.07 -6.46
CA SER A 289 -21.83 8.64 -5.48
C SER A 289 -21.29 9.88 -4.74
N LEU A 290 -20.11 10.38 -5.08
CA LEU A 290 -19.48 11.50 -4.37
C LEU A 290 -20.07 12.84 -4.83
N ILE A 291 -20.75 13.53 -3.92
CA ILE A 291 -21.52 14.76 -4.24
C ILE A 291 -20.67 16.03 -4.11
N ASN A 292 -19.75 16.07 -3.14
CA ASN A 292 -18.94 17.25 -2.86
C ASN A 292 -17.56 16.89 -2.29
N LEU A 293 -16.70 17.91 -2.23
CA LEU A 293 -15.35 17.84 -1.67
C LEU A 293 -15.23 18.59 -0.33
N ASP A 294 -16.32 18.80 0.42
CA ASP A 294 -16.35 19.70 1.59
C ASP A 294 -15.32 19.35 2.68
N ALA A 295 -14.87 18.10 2.72
CA ALA A 295 -13.76 17.67 3.55
C ALA A 295 -12.44 18.42 3.26
N PHE A 296 -12.28 19.06 2.11
CA PHE A 296 -11.04 19.73 1.75
C PHE A 296 -11.07 21.25 1.93
N ASN A 297 -12.11 21.80 2.57
CA ASN A 297 -12.25 23.24 2.88
C ASN A 297 -11.07 23.83 3.68
N ASN A 298 -10.21 23.02 4.28
CA ASN A 298 -9.03 23.44 5.03
C ASN A 298 -7.71 23.27 4.27
N ILE A 299 -7.71 22.64 3.10
CA ILE A 299 -6.50 22.48 2.28
C ILE A 299 -6.08 23.83 1.72
N SER A 300 -4.90 24.29 2.12
CA SER A 300 -4.25 25.49 1.58
C SER A 300 -3.09 25.15 0.64
N THR A 301 -2.67 23.89 0.58
CA THR A 301 -1.51 23.47 -0.21
C THR A 301 -1.77 22.13 -0.87
N ILE A 302 -1.71 22.11 -2.20
CA ILE A 302 -1.61 20.91 -3.03
C ILE A 302 -0.33 21.06 -3.83
N LYS A 303 0.73 20.36 -3.42
CA LYS A 303 2.06 20.67 -3.95
C LYS A 303 2.23 20.21 -5.39
N TYR A 304 1.91 18.95 -5.68
CA TYR A 304 2.33 18.29 -6.90
C TYR A 304 1.17 18.04 -7.86
N HIS A 305 0.13 17.34 -7.41
CA HIS A 305 -0.92 16.86 -8.31
C HIS A 305 -2.30 17.09 -7.70
N LEU A 306 -3.20 17.70 -8.48
CA LEU A 306 -4.64 17.77 -8.25
C LEU A 306 -5.34 17.06 -9.40
N GLU A 307 -6.03 15.97 -9.09
CA GLU A 307 -6.69 15.12 -10.07
C GLU A 307 -8.12 14.82 -9.58
N ILE A 308 -9.11 15.44 -10.23
CA ILE A 308 -10.54 15.22 -9.97
C ILE A 308 -11.14 14.63 -11.24
N VAL A 309 -11.29 13.30 -11.26
CA VAL A 309 -11.59 12.57 -12.50
C VAL A 309 -12.78 11.64 -12.33
N SER A 310 -13.74 11.66 -13.25
CA SER A 310 -14.85 10.69 -13.24
C SER A 310 -15.65 10.69 -11.92
N ASN A 311 -16.03 11.86 -11.41
CA ASN A 311 -16.99 11.97 -10.30
C ASN A 311 -18.29 12.60 -10.85
N PRO A 312 -19.15 11.81 -11.50
CA PRO A 312 -20.20 12.32 -12.41
C PRO A 312 -21.25 13.20 -11.72
N ILE A 313 -21.48 13.02 -10.42
CA ILE A 313 -22.46 13.82 -9.64
C ILE A 313 -21.82 14.91 -8.76
N LEU A 314 -20.52 15.15 -8.90
CA LEU A 314 -19.81 16.17 -8.14
C LEU A 314 -20.33 17.56 -8.53
N GLU A 315 -20.86 18.31 -7.56
CA GLU A 315 -21.58 19.56 -7.85
C GLU A 315 -20.66 20.78 -8.02
N ASN A 316 -19.55 20.84 -7.28
CA ASN A 316 -18.65 22.00 -7.29
C ASN A 316 -17.27 21.66 -6.69
N LEU A 317 -16.33 22.59 -6.81
CA LEU A 317 -14.97 22.51 -6.27
C LEU A 317 -14.71 23.53 -5.14
N ASN A 318 -15.77 24.06 -4.49
CA ASN A 318 -15.68 25.17 -3.54
C ASN A 318 -14.69 24.93 -2.40
N ALA A 319 -14.49 23.67 -2.04
CA ALA A 319 -13.55 23.24 -1.01
C ALA A 319 -12.09 23.60 -1.31
N LEU A 320 -11.74 23.88 -2.57
CA LEU A 320 -10.38 24.19 -3.00
C LEU A 320 -10.04 25.69 -2.97
N ASN A 321 -10.94 26.53 -2.43
CA ASN A 321 -10.82 27.98 -2.44
C ASN A 321 -9.62 28.58 -1.70
N LYS A 322 -8.82 27.79 -0.97
CA LYS A 322 -7.59 28.26 -0.33
C LYS A 322 -6.33 27.89 -1.10
N VAL A 323 -6.44 27.07 -2.14
CA VAL A 323 -5.31 26.63 -2.94
C VAL A 323 -4.98 27.68 -3.99
N THR A 324 -3.69 27.99 -4.15
CA THR A 324 -3.21 29.02 -5.08
C THR A 324 -2.40 28.48 -6.24
N SER A 325 -1.84 27.28 -6.12
CA SER A 325 -1.03 26.69 -7.19
C SER A 325 -0.91 25.18 -7.05
N VAL A 326 -0.57 24.52 -8.17
CA VAL A 326 -0.23 23.10 -8.26
C VAL A 326 0.96 22.94 -9.20
N ASP A 327 2.08 22.41 -8.72
CA ASP A 327 3.37 22.44 -9.46
C ASP A 327 3.37 21.52 -10.70
N PHE A 328 2.63 20.41 -10.69
CA PHE A 328 2.58 19.46 -11.79
C PHE A 328 1.15 19.32 -12.33
N ASN A 329 0.50 18.18 -12.11
CA ASN A 329 -0.78 17.87 -12.77
C ASN A 329 -1.92 18.65 -12.15
N PHE A 330 -2.65 19.40 -12.97
CA PHE A 330 -3.96 19.96 -12.68
C PHE A 330 -4.95 19.34 -13.67
N ILE A 331 -5.71 18.34 -13.22
CA ILE A 331 -6.57 17.51 -14.06
C ILE A 331 -7.99 17.53 -13.52
N ILE A 332 -8.93 18.06 -14.30
CA ILE A 332 -10.37 18.05 -14.03
C ILE A 332 -11.07 17.39 -15.22
N GLU A 333 -11.42 16.12 -15.12
CA GLU A 333 -11.95 15.37 -16.27
C GLU A 333 -13.16 14.51 -15.96
N ASN A 334 -14.11 14.38 -16.90
CA ASN A 334 -15.28 13.50 -16.78
C ASN A 334 -16.13 13.78 -15.51
N ASN A 335 -16.29 15.04 -15.11
CA ASN A 335 -17.15 15.42 -13.99
C ASN A 335 -18.43 16.08 -14.53
N ASP A 336 -19.32 15.28 -15.09
CA ASP A 336 -20.45 15.71 -15.93
C ASP A 336 -21.41 16.73 -15.28
N SER A 337 -21.49 16.76 -13.95
CA SER A 337 -22.35 17.71 -13.21
C SER A 337 -21.70 19.07 -12.91
N LEU A 338 -20.41 19.26 -13.18
CA LEU A 338 -19.74 20.55 -12.97
C LEU A 338 -20.17 21.56 -14.03
N ILE A 339 -20.88 22.61 -13.61
CA ILE A 339 -21.37 23.68 -14.49
C ILE A 339 -20.32 24.81 -14.64
N ASN A 340 -19.49 24.97 -13.63
CA ASN A 340 -18.39 25.93 -13.53
C ASN A 340 -17.26 25.33 -12.67
N LEU A 341 -16.23 26.13 -12.39
CA LEU A 341 -15.07 25.72 -11.60
C LEU A 341 -15.02 26.47 -10.26
N SER A 342 -16.20 26.74 -9.67
CA SER A 342 -16.29 27.53 -8.43
C SER A 342 -15.44 26.90 -7.32
N GLY A 343 -14.67 27.76 -6.65
CA GLY A 343 -13.63 27.36 -5.70
C GLY A 343 -12.21 27.45 -6.26
N LEU A 344 -12.02 27.65 -7.57
CA LEU A 344 -10.68 27.76 -8.15
C LEU A 344 -10.18 29.20 -8.34
N ASN A 345 -10.95 30.19 -7.89
CA ASN A 345 -10.70 31.62 -8.10
C ASN A 345 -9.40 32.15 -7.49
N ASN A 346 -8.70 31.38 -6.66
CA ASN A 346 -7.43 31.79 -6.05
C ASN A 346 -6.21 31.16 -6.72
N PHE A 347 -6.40 30.30 -7.74
CA PHE A 347 -5.30 29.74 -8.49
C PHE A 347 -4.58 30.82 -9.31
N THR A 348 -3.26 30.85 -9.24
CA THR A 348 -2.39 31.78 -9.98
C THR A 348 -1.41 31.05 -10.90
N SER A 349 -1.06 29.80 -10.60
CA SER A 349 -0.12 29.00 -11.41
C SER A 349 -0.44 27.51 -11.36
N VAL A 350 -0.36 26.84 -12.50
CA VAL A 350 -0.41 25.36 -12.60
C VAL A 350 0.67 24.82 -13.54
N GLY A 351 1.06 23.56 -13.37
CA GLY A 351 2.00 22.89 -14.27
C GLY A 351 1.37 22.45 -15.60
N TYR A 352 0.79 21.25 -15.59
CA TYR A 352 0.06 20.64 -16.71
C TYR A 352 -1.44 20.83 -16.49
N MET A 353 -2.10 21.59 -17.35
CA MET A 353 -3.52 21.86 -17.25
C MET A 353 -4.31 20.95 -18.21
N SER A 354 -5.19 20.12 -17.67
CA SER A 354 -6.13 19.30 -18.43
C SER A 354 -7.54 19.48 -17.90
N ILE A 355 -8.44 20.06 -18.70
CA ILE A 355 -9.88 20.15 -18.41
C ILE A 355 -10.63 19.49 -19.56
N LYS A 356 -11.09 18.25 -19.37
CA LYS A 356 -11.66 17.45 -20.47
C LYS A 356 -12.95 16.74 -20.14
N ASN A 357 -13.84 16.63 -21.12
CA ASN A 357 -15.09 15.85 -20.99
C ASN A 357 -15.95 16.27 -19.77
N ASN A 358 -16.00 17.56 -19.44
CA ASN A 358 -16.95 18.06 -18.42
C ASN A 358 -18.13 18.70 -19.16
N ASP A 359 -19.09 17.88 -19.58
CA ASP A 359 -20.10 18.28 -20.56
C ASP A 359 -20.98 19.45 -20.13
N SER A 360 -21.26 19.59 -18.83
CA SER A 360 -22.05 20.72 -18.30
C SER A 360 -21.25 22.01 -18.09
N LEU A 361 -19.92 21.96 -18.22
CA LEU A 361 -19.05 23.11 -17.95
C LEU A 361 -19.33 24.21 -18.97
N SER A 362 -19.69 25.39 -18.49
CA SER A 362 -20.22 26.48 -19.34
C SER A 362 -19.34 27.71 -19.40
N ASN A 363 -18.40 27.88 -18.46
CA ASN A 363 -17.50 29.03 -18.39
C ASN A 363 -16.22 28.70 -17.60
N LEU A 364 -15.23 29.59 -17.66
CA LEU A 364 -13.95 29.50 -16.96
C LEU A 364 -13.71 30.73 -16.04
N ASP A 365 -14.77 31.45 -15.65
CA ASP A 365 -14.65 32.72 -14.91
C ASP A 365 -13.95 32.51 -13.56
N ASP A 366 -14.16 31.35 -12.94
CA ASP A 366 -13.51 30.93 -11.70
C ASP A 366 -12.00 30.69 -11.84
N LEU A 367 -11.42 30.82 -13.04
CA LEU A 367 -9.97 30.77 -13.27
C LEU A 367 -9.38 32.15 -13.59
N SER A 368 -10.11 33.26 -13.40
CA SER A 368 -9.66 34.60 -13.81
C SER A 368 -8.31 35.07 -13.23
N ASN A 369 -7.88 34.49 -12.12
CA ASN A 369 -6.60 34.81 -11.47
C ASN A 369 -5.42 33.93 -11.94
N LEU A 370 -5.70 32.90 -12.74
CA LEU A 370 -4.69 31.96 -13.24
C LEU A 370 -3.93 32.60 -14.41
N THR A 371 -2.70 33.01 -14.16
CA THR A 371 -1.85 33.70 -15.15
C THR A 371 -0.78 32.81 -15.76
N THR A 372 -0.45 31.70 -15.11
CA THR A 372 0.69 30.86 -15.48
C THR A 372 0.27 29.41 -15.64
N VAL A 373 0.59 28.84 -16.81
CA VAL A 373 0.57 27.40 -17.08
C VAL A 373 1.97 27.04 -17.59
N GLU A 374 2.65 26.06 -17.00
CA GLU A 374 4.07 25.83 -17.30
C GLU A 374 4.33 24.92 -18.51
N TYR A 375 3.59 23.81 -18.65
CA TYR A 375 4.00 22.74 -19.56
C TYR A 375 3.00 22.45 -20.68
N GLU A 376 1.73 22.25 -20.31
CA GLU A 376 0.68 21.86 -21.25
C GLU A 376 -0.62 22.56 -20.90
N PHE A 377 -1.33 23.02 -21.93
CA PHE A 377 -2.68 23.56 -21.86
C PHE A 377 -3.60 22.71 -22.72
N ALA A 378 -4.50 21.96 -22.10
CA ALA A 378 -5.47 21.14 -22.79
C ALA A 378 -6.89 21.38 -22.24
N ILE A 379 -7.77 21.96 -23.07
CA ILE A 379 -9.20 22.09 -22.76
C ILE A 379 -9.98 21.48 -23.92
N GLU A 380 -10.50 20.26 -23.70
CA GLU A 380 -11.04 19.43 -24.78
C GLU A 380 -12.40 18.80 -24.43
N ASN A 381 -13.28 18.68 -25.42
CA ASN A 381 -14.55 17.95 -25.28
C ASN A 381 -15.43 18.45 -24.12
N ASN A 382 -15.43 19.74 -23.80
CA ASN A 382 -16.37 20.32 -22.84
C ASN A 382 -17.53 20.91 -23.64
N THR A 383 -18.55 20.09 -23.91
CA THR A 383 -19.53 20.35 -24.99
C THR A 383 -20.44 21.57 -24.78
N THR A 384 -20.52 22.12 -23.57
CA THR A 384 -21.24 23.37 -23.26
C THR A 384 -20.32 24.59 -23.15
N LEU A 385 -18.99 24.40 -23.12
CA LEU A 385 -18.04 25.47 -22.91
C LEU A 385 -17.73 26.19 -24.24
N PRO A 386 -18.01 27.49 -24.39
CA PRO A 386 -17.74 28.17 -25.65
C PRO A 386 -16.24 28.15 -26.01
N THR A 387 -15.90 27.75 -27.24
CA THR A 387 -14.51 27.75 -27.73
C THR A 387 -13.88 29.14 -27.65
N CYS A 388 -14.66 30.21 -27.88
CA CYS A 388 -14.16 31.58 -27.73
C CYS A 388 -13.78 31.94 -26.29
N ALA A 389 -14.43 31.34 -25.27
CA ALA A 389 -14.13 31.61 -23.87
C ALA A 389 -12.81 30.95 -23.48
N VAL A 390 -12.57 29.75 -24.00
CA VAL A 390 -11.28 29.05 -23.88
C VAL A 390 -10.15 29.85 -24.52
N ASN A 391 -10.36 30.41 -25.73
CA ASN A 391 -9.35 31.23 -26.40
C ASN A 391 -9.08 32.54 -25.64
N ASN A 392 -10.13 33.23 -25.17
CA ASN A 392 -9.97 34.45 -24.36
C ASN A 392 -9.19 34.16 -23.07
N PHE A 393 -9.50 33.04 -22.41
CA PHE A 393 -8.76 32.58 -21.24
C PHE A 393 -7.30 32.27 -21.59
N PHE A 394 -7.03 31.58 -22.70
CA PHE A 394 -5.67 31.27 -23.13
C PHE A 394 -4.84 32.54 -23.42
N ASP A 395 -5.43 33.54 -24.08
CA ASP A 395 -4.75 34.80 -24.43
C ASP A 395 -4.31 35.63 -23.20
N GLN A 396 -4.89 35.38 -22.02
CA GLN A 396 -4.50 36.05 -20.78
C GLN A 396 -3.28 35.41 -20.11
N LEU A 397 -2.89 34.20 -20.52
CA LEU A 397 -1.74 33.50 -19.94
C LEU A 397 -0.43 34.19 -20.32
N ILE A 398 0.46 34.33 -19.34
CA ILE A 398 1.70 35.09 -19.51
C ILE A 398 2.84 34.13 -19.84
N GLY A 399 3.44 34.31 -21.02
CA GLY A 399 4.71 33.65 -21.37
C GLY A 399 4.60 32.15 -21.60
N PHE A 400 3.41 31.64 -21.93
CA PHE A 400 3.20 30.24 -22.27
C PHE A 400 3.97 29.85 -23.55
N ASP A 401 4.83 28.84 -23.46
CA ASP A 401 5.60 28.27 -24.58
C ASP A 401 5.45 26.74 -24.72
N GLY A 402 4.49 26.16 -23.97
CA GLY A 402 4.17 24.74 -23.95
C GLY A 402 3.28 24.26 -25.09
N THR A 403 2.73 23.06 -24.94
CA THR A 403 1.80 22.46 -25.91
C THR A 403 0.36 22.89 -25.66
N VAL A 404 -0.35 23.30 -26.70
CA VAL A 404 -1.76 23.73 -26.65
C VAL A 404 -2.64 22.72 -27.38
N SER A 405 -3.75 22.35 -26.75
CA SER A 405 -4.84 21.61 -27.39
C SER A 405 -6.20 22.16 -26.96
N ILE A 406 -6.95 22.69 -27.93
CA ILE A 406 -8.31 23.22 -27.75
C ILE A 406 -9.17 22.58 -28.85
N SER A 407 -10.08 21.68 -28.48
CA SER A 407 -10.91 20.98 -29.46
C SER A 407 -12.17 20.38 -28.83
N GLY A 408 -13.21 20.13 -29.61
CA GLY A 408 -14.44 19.47 -29.11
C GLY A 408 -15.26 20.30 -28.10
N ASN A 409 -14.96 21.59 -27.96
CA ASN A 409 -15.76 22.53 -27.16
C ASN A 409 -16.88 23.15 -28.03
N ASP A 410 -17.74 24.01 -27.47
CA ASP A 410 -18.86 24.61 -28.20
C ASP A 410 -18.40 25.75 -29.13
N ASP A 411 -18.18 25.43 -30.40
CA ASP A 411 -17.84 26.39 -31.46
C ASP A 411 -19.00 27.35 -31.82
N SER A 412 -20.23 27.04 -31.40
CA SER A 412 -21.42 27.87 -31.63
C SER A 412 -21.74 28.83 -30.48
N GLY A 413 -21.08 28.63 -29.34
CA GLY A 413 -21.25 29.44 -28.14
C GLY A 413 -20.82 30.89 -28.35
N THR A 414 -21.55 31.81 -27.71
CA THR A 414 -21.22 33.24 -27.72
C THR A 414 -20.39 33.61 -26.51
N CYS A 415 -19.39 34.47 -26.71
CA CYS A 415 -18.62 35.08 -25.62
C CYS A 415 -18.95 36.57 -25.57
N ASP A 416 -19.39 37.03 -24.39
CA ASP A 416 -19.66 38.44 -24.12
C ASP A 416 -18.40 39.20 -23.68
#